data_AF-A0A9D9D3C8-F1
#
_entry.id   AF-A0A9D9D3C8-F1
#
_cell.length_a   1.000
_cell.length_b   1.000
_cell.length_c   1.000
_cell.angle_alpha   90.00
_cell.angle_beta   90.00
_cell.angle_gamma   90.00
#
_symmetry.space_group_name_H-M   'P 1'
#
loop_
_entity.id
_entity.type
_entity.pdbx_description
1 polymer ?
#
loop_
_entity_poly.entity_id
_entity_poly.type
_entity_poly.pdbx_seq_one_letter_code
_entity_poly.pdbx_strand_id
1 'polypeptide(L)'
;MINLYHSFYHIDKNFYRLLDLISNFFTQKLNQSVSVKFVGDGASSVLENLKNDNYGSGFVSEYEAIYLEAFYEYIPLIKIGITNLNAFIIVRRYSNFRRIEDLKRKSIGIQTGREFYLYNPIISFFVKNCNVSEDTNKGYFPFMGYQLVTNLIDNYIDAAIILKNIYESLDEEVKKKVKILGEFSTFPGFVFVMNSKVDPDVYKKFTSDSQFIEELRKICYSYQLDLEEVTRTDRSLIIGAIEDHNITFKEFIENFENDIISFFSSESGWELKQLRDRVNNLTRFNEKLVELYKSLKESRDKLTDLLEIPFENIIIFSKDGKITGVSRYFLKNFKYSRRELMKKNIFGVLISDGSLKMEKIINEVDYGLVHSCKAQLKCRDNTFVPVKINFNVIEMDEKKLIIGIVNKM
;
A
#
# COMPACT_ATOMS: atom_id res chain seq x y z
N MET A 1 31.93 -2.50 -19.99
CA MET A 1 31.17 -1.91 -21.11
C MET A 1 29.82 -1.48 -20.57
N ILE A 2 29.55 -0.17 -20.59
CA ILE A 2 28.32 0.46 -20.10
C ILE A 2 27.31 0.51 -21.25
N ASN A 3 26.06 0.16 -20.98
CA ASN A 3 24.97 0.38 -21.93
C ASN A 3 24.28 1.70 -21.59
N LEU A 4 24.22 2.63 -22.55
CA LEU A 4 23.54 3.92 -22.43
C LEU A 4 22.22 3.85 -23.21
N TYR A 5 21.12 3.66 -22.49
CA TYR A 5 19.78 3.52 -23.04
C TYR A 5 19.09 4.87 -23.22
N HIS A 6 18.40 5.05 -24.34
CA HIS A 6 17.59 6.26 -24.60
C HIS A 6 16.33 5.97 -25.42
N SER A 7 15.30 6.80 -25.24
CA SER A 7 14.00 6.68 -25.92
C SER A 7 13.65 7.81 -26.87
N PHE A 8 14.62 8.67 -27.19
CA PHE A 8 14.41 9.77 -28.12
C PHE A 8 14.54 9.29 -29.58
N TYR A 9 13.43 9.22 -30.31
CA TYR A 9 13.40 8.95 -31.75
C TYR A 9 13.52 10.26 -32.56
N HIS A 10 14.28 10.22 -33.67
CA HIS A 10 14.55 11.39 -34.52
C HIS A 10 15.11 12.63 -33.80
N ILE A 11 16.18 12.42 -33.05
CA ILE A 11 16.88 13.49 -32.34
C ILE A 11 17.57 14.46 -33.32
N ASP A 12 17.42 15.76 -33.10
CA ASP A 12 18.30 16.79 -33.67
C ASP A 12 19.78 16.48 -33.34
N LYS A 13 20.71 16.81 -34.25
CA LYS A 13 22.17 16.54 -34.11
C LYS A 13 22.72 16.98 -32.75
N ASN A 14 22.12 18.01 -32.16
CA ASN A 14 22.57 18.60 -30.92
C ASN A 14 22.29 17.74 -29.66
N PHE A 15 21.34 16.80 -29.66
CA PHE A 15 21.06 15.96 -28.48
C PHE A 15 21.79 14.62 -28.56
N TYR A 16 22.23 14.21 -29.76
CA TYR A 16 23.38 13.29 -29.87
C TYR A 16 24.63 13.84 -29.18
N ARG A 17 24.87 15.16 -29.22
CA ARG A 17 26.00 15.77 -28.48
C ARG A 17 25.91 15.57 -26.97
N LEU A 18 24.69 15.49 -26.42
CA LEU A 18 24.48 15.18 -25.00
C LEU A 18 24.93 13.74 -24.69
N LEU A 19 24.47 12.77 -25.50
CA LEU A 19 24.83 11.37 -25.35
C LEU A 19 26.33 11.14 -25.60
N ASP A 20 26.92 11.85 -26.57
CA ASP A 20 28.36 11.82 -26.86
C ASP A 20 29.18 12.39 -25.70
N LEU A 21 28.75 13.52 -25.11
CA LEU A 21 29.42 14.12 -23.96
C LEU A 21 29.45 13.15 -22.78
N ILE A 22 28.31 12.51 -22.46
CA ILE A 22 28.21 11.50 -21.40
C ILE A 22 29.08 10.27 -21.74
N SER A 23 29.06 9.81 -22.98
CA SER A 23 29.85 8.66 -23.43
C SER A 23 31.35 8.93 -23.34
N ASN A 24 31.78 10.13 -23.70
CA ASN A 24 33.17 10.58 -23.58
C ASN A 24 33.61 10.67 -22.12
N PHE A 25 32.74 11.20 -21.24
CA PHE A 25 33.01 11.20 -19.81
C PHE A 25 33.27 9.79 -19.28
N PHE A 26 32.40 8.83 -19.59
CA PHE A 26 32.57 7.44 -19.16
C PHE A 26 33.84 6.80 -19.74
N THR A 27 34.14 7.04 -21.01
CA THR A 27 35.33 6.48 -21.66
C THR A 27 36.62 7.06 -21.05
N GLN A 28 36.67 8.37 -20.85
CA GLN A 28 37.89 9.06 -20.40
C GLN A 28 38.10 9.02 -18.88
N LYS A 29 37.02 9.12 -18.10
CA LYS A 29 37.09 9.27 -16.64
C LYS A 29 36.83 7.96 -15.89
N LEU A 30 36.02 7.06 -16.46
CA LEU A 30 35.73 5.76 -15.86
C LEU A 30 36.48 4.61 -16.55
N ASN A 31 37.18 4.87 -17.66
CA ASN A 31 37.89 3.85 -18.46
C ASN A 31 36.98 2.69 -18.88
N GLN A 32 35.72 3.00 -19.21
CA GLN A 32 34.70 2.04 -19.63
C GLN A 32 34.25 2.33 -21.06
N SER A 33 34.20 1.31 -21.91
CA SER A 33 33.56 1.43 -23.22
C SER A 33 32.06 1.64 -23.08
N VAL A 34 31.46 2.45 -23.95
CA VAL A 34 30.02 2.78 -23.93
C VAL A 34 29.35 2.26 -25.20
N SER A 35 28.20 1.60 -25.03
CA SER A 35 27.30 1.20 -26.11
C SER A 35 26.00 1.98 -25.98
N VAL A 36 25.75 2.91 -26.90
CA VAL A 36 24.50 3.69 -26.94
C VAL A 36 23.41 2.86 -27.62
N LYS A 37 22.26 2.70 -26.97
CA LYS A 37 21.15 1.86 -27.42
C LYS A 37 19.83 2.63 -27.41
N PHE A 38 19.23 2.77 -28.58
CA PHE A 38 17.84 3.22 -28.70
C PHE A 38 16.89 2.08 -28.35
N VAL A 39 15.90 2.32 -27.49
CA VAL A 39 14.99 1.28 -26.97
C VAL A 39 13.51 1.52 -27.29
N GLY A 40 13.21 2.43 -28.21
CA GLY A 40 11.84 2.76 -28.61
C GLY A 40 11.33 4.05 -27.97
N ASP A 41 10.16 4.50 -28.43
CA ASP A 41 9.52 5.73 -27.94
C ASP A 41 8.89 5.52 -26.56
N GLY A 42 9.14 6.45 -25.63
CA GLY A 42 8.53 6.45 -24.29
C GLY A 42 9.52 6.18 -23.15
N ALA A 43 9.24 6.76 -21.98
CA ALA A 43 10.08 6.62 -20.78
C ALA A 43 10.13 5.17 -20.25
N SER A 44 9.00 4.47 -20.33
CA SER A 44 8.81 3.08 -19.87
C SER A 44 9.82 2.10 -20.50
N SER A 45 10.20 2.30 -21.76
CA SER A 45 11.11 1.43 -22.51
C SER A 45 12.56 1.46 -21.98
N VAL A 46 13.01 2.61 -21.48
CA VAL A 46 14.34 2.72 -20.83
C VAL A 46 14.32 1.99 -19.50
N LEU A 47 13.27 2.17 -18.70
CA LEU A 47 13.12 1.50 -17.42
C LEU A 47 13.20 -0.03 -17.55
N GLU A 48 12.47 -0.63 -18.49
CA GLU A 48 12.45 -2.10 -18.67
C GLU A 48 13.83 -2.70 -18.95
N ASN A 49 14.65 -1.98 -19.73
CA ASN A 49 16.02 -2.39 -20.02
C ASN A 49 16.92 -2.24 -18.78
N LEU A 50 16.79 -1.13 -18.04
CA LEU A 50 17.57 -0.88 -16.84
C LEU A 50 17.27 -1.89 -15.71
N LYS A 51 16.03 -2.36 -15.55
CA LYS A 51 15.67 -3.39 -14.54
C LYS A 51 16.52 -4.66 -14.64
N ASN A 52 17.01 -4.99 -15.84
CA ASN A 52 17.71 -6.23 -16.12
C ASN A 52 19.20 -6.04 -16.46
N ASP A 53 19.72 -4.81 -16.39
CA ASP A 53 21.10 -4.50 -16.79
C ASP A 53 21.94 -3.92 -15.65
N ASN A 54 22.81 -4.75 -15.08
CA ASN A 54 23.75 -4.35 -14.03
C ASN A 54 24.81 -3.33 -14.50
N TYR A 55 24.92 -3.06 -15.80
CA TYR A 55 25.83 -2.06 -16.37
C TYR A 55 25.08 -1.00 -17.20
N GLY A 56 23.77 -0.84 -16.93
CA GLY A 56 22.91 0.10 -17.61
C GLY A 56 23.02 1.53 -17.05
N SER A 57 22.81 2.49 -17.95
CA SER A 57 22.67 3.92 -17.67
C SER A 57 21.63 4.53 -18.61
N GLY A 58 20.98 5.62 -18.21
CA GLY A 58 19.98 6.27 -19.06
C GLY A 58 19.24 7.40 -18.37
N PHE A 59 18.45 8.13 -19.15
CA PHE A 59 17.51 9.12 -18.64
C PHE A 59 16.16 8.47 -18.40
N VAL A 60 15.65 8.64 -17.19
CA VAL A 60 14.32 8.18 -16.76
C VAL A 60 13.56 9.34 -16.10
N SER A 61 12.26 9.20 -15.88
CA SER A 61 11.52 10.17 -15.07
C SER A 61 11.99 10.16 -13.61
N GLU A 62 11.68 11.23 -12.87
CA GLU A 62 11.97 11.33 -11.43
C GLU A 62 11.38 10.17 -10.62
N TYR A 63 10.18 9.67 -10.97
CA TYR A 63 9.57 8.54 -10.28
C TYR A 63 10.30 7.22 -10.57
N GLU A 64 10.65 6.99 -11.82
CA GLU A 64 11.41 5.81 -12.24
C GLU A 64 12.81 5.79 -11.62
N ALA A 65 13.45 6.95 -11.45
CA ALA A 65 14.72 7.05 -10.75
C ALA A 65 14.60 6.65 -9.28
N ILE A 66 13.56 7.13 -8.57
CA ILE A 66 13.28 6.71 -7.19
C ILE A 66 13.06 5.19 -7.12
N TYR A 67 12.33 4.64 -8.09
CA TYR A 67 12.08 3.20 -8.19
C TYR A 67 13.35 2.39 -8.42
N LEU A 68 14.18 2.79 -9.39
CA LEU A 68 15.43 2.10 -9.71
C LEU A 68 16.44 2.18 -8.55
N GLU A 69 16.52 3.32 -7.86
CA GLU A 69 17.35 3.46 -6.67
C GLU A 69 16.87 2.56 -5.52
N ALA A 70 15.54 2.49 -5.30
CA ALA A 70 14.97 1.70 -4.22
C ALA A 70 15.06 0.18 -4.43
N PHE A 71 14.97 -0.28 -5.68
CA PHE A 71 14.80 -1.71 -5.98
C PHE A 71 15.91 -2.35 -6.83
N TYR A 72 16.75 -1.55 -7.52
CA TYR A 72 17.69 -2.05 -8.54
C TYR A 72 19.14 -1.53 -8.41
N GLU A 73 19.51 -0.97 -7.27
CA GLU A 73 20.88 -0.49 -6.97
C GLU A 73 21.39 0.61 -7.93
N TYR A 74 20.48 1.42 -8.47
CA TYR A 74 20.82 2.57 -9.30
C TYR A 74 21.12 3.81 -8.47
N ILE A 75 22.03 4.64 -8.97
CA ILE A 75 22.40 5.93 -8.40
C ILE A 75 21.90 7.03 -9.34
N PRO A 76 21.03 7.94 -8.88
CA PRO A 76 20.70 9.13 -9.64
C PRO A 76 21.87 10.13 -9.59
N LEU A 77 22.30 10.60 -10.75
CA LEU A 77 23.50 11.43 -10.90
C LEU A 77 23.16 12.90 -11.09
N ILE A 78 22.17 13.19 -11.94
CA ILE A 78 21.79 14.55 -12.27
C ILE A 78 20.34 14.63 -12.67
N LYS A 79 19.69 15.76 -12.36
CA LYS A 79 18.32 16.05 -12.77
C LYS A 79 18.35 17.11 -13.85
N ILE A 80 17.47 16.95 -14.84
CA ILE A 80 17.24 17.89 -15.92
C ILE A 80 15.77 18.28 -15.86
N GLY A 81 15.52 19.52 -15.45
CA GLY A 81 14.19 20.15 -15.49
C GLY A 81 13.94 20.83 -16.84
N ILE A 82 12.69 21.10 -17.15
CA ILE A 82 12.32 21.94 -18.29
C ILE A 82 12.16 23.39 -17.78
N THR A 83 12.88 24.33 -18.39
CA THR A 83 12.77 25.73 -17.97
C THR A 83 11.39 26.29 -18.32
N ASN A 84 10.88 27.18 -17.46
CA ASN A 84 9.62 27.91 -17.65
C ASN A 84 8.32 27.09 -17.63
N LEU A 85 8.34 25.80 -17.24
CA LEU A 85 7.13 25.00 -17.02
C LEU A 85 6.68 24.96 -15.55
N ASN A 86 7.24 25.80 -14.68
CA ASN A 86 6.73 25.93 -13.31
C ASN A 86 5.28 26.44 -13.34
N ALA A 87 4.47 26.00 -12.38
CA ALA A 87 3.14 26.51 -12.15
C ALA A 87 3.09 27.40 -10.89
N PHE A 88 2.27 28.43 -10.97
CA PHE A 88 1.91 29.26 -9.84
C PHE A 88 0.53 28.89 -9.32
N ILE A 89 0.44 28.82 -8.00
CA ILE A 89 -0.82 28.84 -7.28
C ILE A 89 -1.14 30.30 -7.03
N ILE A 90 -2.12 30.85 -7.75
CA ILE A 90 -2.54 32.24 -7.60
C ILE A 90 -3.87 32.33 -6.87
N VAL A 91 -3.98 33.35 -6.02
CA VAL A 91 -5.19 33.70 -5.28
C VAL A 91 -5.45 35.19 -5.40
N ARG A 92 -6.66 35.65 -5.06
CA ARG A 92 -6.96 37.10 -5.01
C ARG A 92 -6.03 37.82 -4.03
N ARG A 93 -5.57 39.02 -4.38
CA ARG A 93 -4.61 39.84 -3.60
C ARG A 93 -5.02 39.98 -2.13
N TYR A 94 -6.29 40.30 -1.91
CA TYR A 94 -6.87 40.57 -0.59
C TYR A 94 -7.52 39.35 0.08
N SER A 95 -7.29 38.15 -0.43
CA SER A 95 -7.72 36.92 0.24
C SER A 95 -6.91 36.67 1.52
N ASN A 96 -7.55 36.04 2.51
CA ASN A 96 -6.91 35.67 3.78
C ASN A 96 -6.02 34.43 3.68
N PHE A 97 -5.91 33.81 2.50
CA PHE A 97 -5.06 32.65 2.28
C PHE A 97 -3.57 33.03 2.42
N ARG A 98 -2.85 32.26 3.24
CA ARG A 98 -1.42 32.41 3.51
C ARG A 98 -0.64 31.12 3.24
N ARG A 99 -1.31 29.98 3.25
CA ARG A 99 -0.73 28.65 2.99
C ARG A 99 -1.67 27.84 2.09
N ILE A 100 -1.10 26.85 1.39
CA ILE A 100 -1.87 25.89 0.56
C ILE A 100 -2.95 25.18 1.40
N GLU A 101 -2.67 24.90 2.68
CA GLU A 101 -3.62 24.26 3.58
C GLU A 101 -4.90 25.06 3.83
N ASP A 102 -4.84 26.39 3.70
CA ASP A 102 -6.01 27.26 3.86
C ASP A 102 -7.02 27.08 2.70
N LEU A 103 -6.61 26.42 1.61
CA LEU A 103 -7.44 26.12 0.45
C LEU A 103 -8.24 24.82 0.59
N LYS A 104 -8.10 24.07 1.70
CA LYS A 104 -8.93 22.87 1.94
C LYS A 104 -10.42 23.19 1.81
N ARG A 105 -11.14 22.37 1.05
CA ARG A 105 -12.57 22.47 0.72
C ARG A 105 -12.95 23.71 -0.10
N LYS A 106 -11.98 24.42 -0.68
CA LYS A 106 -12.21 25.57 -1.58
C LYS A 106 -12.31 25.16 -3.03
N SER A 107 -12.79 26.07 -3.87
CA SER A 107 -12.90 25.83 -5.32
C SER A 107 -11.60 26.22 -6.01
N ILE A 108 -10.98 25.28 -6.73
CA ILE A 108 -9.67 25.44 -7.35
C ILE A 108 -9.77 25.18 -8.85
N GLY A 109 -9.36 26.14 -9.65
CA GLY A 109 -9.22 25.98 -11.09
C GLY A 109 -7.83 25.46 -11.45
N ILE A 110 -7.74 24.41 -12.27
CA ILE A 110 -6.45 23.88 -12.76
C ILE A 110 -6.41 24.00 -14.28
N GLN A 111 -5.31 24.56 -14.80
CA GLN A 111 -5.07 24.63 -16.24
C GLN A 111 -4.99 23.21 -16.82
N THR A 112 -5.76 22.95 -17.88
CA THR A 112 -5.69 21.70 -18.66
C THR A 112 -4.34 21.57 -19.35
N GLY A 113 -3.68 20.42 -19.19
CA GLY A 113 -2.38 20.12 -19.81
C GLY A 113 -1.81 18.80 -19.29
N ARG A 114 -1.12 18.05 -20.16
CA ARG A 114 -0.51 16.74 -19.79
C ARG A 114 0.58 16.87 -18.74
N GLU A 115 1.22 18.04 -18.70
CA GLU A 115 2.17 18.44 -17.68
C GLU A 115 1.57 18.49 -16.27
N PHE A 116 0.26 18.71 -16.13
CA PHE A 116 -0.45 18.68 -14.84
C PHE A 116 -1.04 17.30 -14.51
N TYR A 117 -1.11 16.40 -15.52
CA TYR A 117 -1.61 15.03 -15.39
C TYR A 117 -0.52 14.02 -14.98
N LEU A 118 0.73 14.46 -14.82
CA LEU A 118 1.76 13.69 -14.15
C LEU A 118 1.61 13.85 -12.62
N TYR A 119 1.91 12.80 -11.86
CA TYR A 119 1.56 12.71 -10.44
C TYR A 119 2.33 13.75 -9.57
N ASN A 120 1.76 14.94 -9.43
CA ASN A 120 2.35 16.03 -8.66
C ASN A 120 1.75 16.06 -7.24
N PRO A 121 2.55 16.03 -6.15
CA PRO A 121 2.02 16.01 -4.78
C PRO A 121 1.09 17.19 -4.46
N ILE A 122 1.36 18.36 -5.05
CA ILE A 122 0.55 19.57 -4.84
C ILE A 122 -0.78 19.44 -5.58
N ILE A 123 -0.78 18.98 -6.84
CA ILE A 123 -2.02 18.71 -7.58
C ILE A 123 -2.85 17.64 -6.85
N SER A 124 -2.19 16.59 -6.35
CA SER A 124 -2.82 15.50 -5.61
C SER A 124 -3.46 15.98 -4.32
N PHE A 125 -2.79 16.89 -3.59
CA PHE A 125 -3.39 17.58 -2.46
C PHE A 125 -4.69 18.30 -2.85
N PHE A 126 -4.71 19.03 -3.95
CA PHE A 126 -5.89 19.76 -4.40
C PHE A 126 -7.02 18.82 -4.82
N VAL A 127 -6.73 17.79 -5.62
CA VAL A 127 -7.73 16.78 -6.04
C VAL A 127 -8.35 16.07 -4.84
N LYS A 128 -7.57 15.78 -3.79
CA LYS A 128 -8.05 15.09 -2.59
C LYS A 128 -8.84 15.99 -1.64
N ASN A 129 -8.45 17.26 -1.51
CA ASN A 129 -8.92 18.12 -0.43
C ASN A 129 -9.80 19.28 -0.90
N CYS A 130 -9.91 19.55 -2.19
CA CYS A 130 -10.57 20.73 -2.76
C CYS A 130 -11.60 20.36 -3.82
N ASN A 131 -12.47 21.31 -4.18
CA ASN A 131 -13.36 21.17 -5.32
C ASN A 131 -12.62 21.64 -6.58
N VAL A 132 -12.09 20.69 -7.35
CA VAL A 132 -11.24 20.98 -8.51
C VAL A 132 -12.10 21.05 -9.78
N SER A 133 -11.92 22.11 -10.54
CA SER A 133 -12.46 22.27 -11.89
C SER A 133 -11.35 22.50 -12.89
N GLU A 134 -11.42 21.84 -14.04
CA GLU A 134 -10.49 22.07 -15.15
C GLU A 134 -10.95 23.23 -16.03
N ASP A 135 -10.00 23.92 -16.66
CA ASP A 135 -10.32 24.88 -17.73
C ASP A 135 -10.98 24.13 -18.89
N THR A 136 -12.28 24.34 -19.11
CA THR A 136 -13.04 23.64 -20.17
C THR A 136 -12.66 24.11 -21.58
N ASN A 137 -11.84 25.15 -21.70
CA ASN A 137 -11.53 25.75 -22.98
C ASN A 137 -10.47 24.92 -23.73
N LYS A 138 -10.91 24.15 -24.73
CA LYS A 138 -10.06 23.40 -25.68
C LYS A 138 -9.35 24.34 -26.68
N GLY A 139 -8.90 25.51 -26.22
CA GLY A 139 -8.16 26.46 -27.03
C GLY A 139 -6.74 25.98 -27.33
N TYR A 140 -6.13 26.51 -28.39
CA TYR A 140 -4.72 26.25 -28.68
C TYR A 140 -3.83 26.92 -27.61
N PHE A 141 -2.85 26.17 -27.09
CA PHE A 141 -1.69 26.71 -26.37
C PHE A 141 -1.11 27.88 -27.18
N PRO A 142 -0.87 29.08 -26.61
CA PRO A 142 -0.70 29.39 -25.19
C PRO A 142 -1.87 30.14 -24.51
N PHE A 143 -3.10 30.14 -25.05
CA PHE A 143 -4.21 30.94 -24.48
C PHE A 143 -4.99 30.23 -23.35
N MET A 144 -4.52 29.06 -22.91
CA MET A 144 -5.14 28.28 -21.85
C MET A 144 -4.76 28.86 -20.47
N GLY A 145 -5.67 28.89 -19.51
CA GLY A 145 -5.42 29.40 -18.16
C GLY A 145 -5.83 30.86 -17.89
N TYR A 146 -5.98 31.71 -18.92
CA TYR A 146 -6.50 33.08 -18.75
C TYR A 146 -7.93 33.10 -18.19
N GLN A 147 -8.77 32.16 -18.63
CA GLN A 147 -10.13 32.04 -18.12
C GLN A 147 -10.14 31.73 -16.62
N LEU A 148 -9.18 30.95 -16.12
CA LEU A 148 -9.04 30.69 -14.69
C LEU A 148 -8.70 31.96 -13.91
N VAL A 149 -7.87 32.84 -14.48
CA VAL A 149 -7.56 34.14 -13.87
C VAL A 149 -8.81 35.02 -13.81
N THR A 150 -9.59 35.08 -14.88
CA THR A 150 -10.87 35.79 -14.91
C THR A 150 -11.83 35.22 -13.87
N ASN A 151 -12.01 33.90 -13.84
CA ASN A 151 -12.87 33.21 -12.86
C ASN A 151 -12.44 33.48 -11.41
N LEU A 152 -11.13 33.59 -11.17
CA LEU A 152 -10.57 33.93 -9.86
C LEU A 152 -10.90 35.37 -9.46
N ILE A 153 -10.79 36.32 -10.39
CA ILE A 153 -11.09 37.74 -10.15
C ILE A 153 -12.60 37.94 -9.92
N ASP A 154 -13.44 37.24 -10.69
CA ASP A 154 -14.90 37.34 -10.63
C ASP A 154 -15.54 36.53 -9.48
N ASN A 155 -14.73 35.96 -8.59
CA ASN A 155 -15.16 35.16 -7.44
C ASN A 155 -15.87 33.82 -7.75
N TYR A 156 -15.68 33.26 -8.94
CA TYR A 156 -16.18 31.91 -9.26
C TYR A 156 -15.32 30.80 -8.65
N ILE A 157 -14.02 31.04 -8.48
CA ILE A 157 -13.08 30.13 -7.81
C ILE A 157 -12.26 30.86 -6.74
N ASP A 158 -11.66 30.12 -5.82
CA ASP A 158 -10.87 30.65 -4.71
C ASP A 158 -9.36 30.73 -5.02
N ALA A 159 -8.86 29.81 -5.85
CA ALA A 159 -7.50 29.82 -6.37
C ALA A 159 -7.47 29.29 -7.81
N ALA A 160 -6.43 29.67 -8.55
CA ALA A 160 -6.13 29.11 -9.87
C ALA A 160 -4.69 28.59 -9.91
N ILE A 161 -4.48 27.48 -10.60
CA ILE A 161 -3.18 26.91 -10.89
C ILE A 161 -2.92 27.12 -12.38
N ILE A 162 -1.93 27.96 -12.69
CA ILE A 162 -1.57 28.33 -14.06
C ILE A 162 -0.06 28.22 -14.24
N LEU A 163 0.39 27.98 -15.47
CA LEU A 163 1.81 28.02 -15.79
C LEU A 163 2.39 29.43 -15.58
N LYS A 164 3.67 29.47 -15.21
CA LYS A 164 4.44 30.69 -14.95
C LYS A 164 4.48 31.60 -16.15
N ASN A 165 4.70 31.06 -17.35
CA ASN A 165 4.69 31.82 -18.59
C ASN A 165 3.35 32.55 -18.81
N ILE A 166 2.21 31.92 -18.48
CA ILE A 166 0.88 32.53 -18.57
C ILE A 166 0.74 33.67 -17.58
N TYR A 167 1.17 33.47 -16.33
CA TYR A 167 1.16 34.53 -15.32
C TYR A 167 2.03 35.72 -15.73
N GLU A 168 3.22 35.45 -16.26
CA GLU A 168 4.17 36.48 -16.70
C GLU A 168 3.62 37.30 -17.86
N SER A 169 2.82 36.68 -18.75
CA SER A 169 2.13 37.37 -19.84
C SER A 169 0.86 38.13 -19.43
N LEU A 170 0.41 38.06 -18.17
CA LEU A 170 -0.75 38.84 -17.71
C LEU A 170 -0.44 40.34 -17.68
N ASP A 171 -1.47 41.15 -17.98
CA ASP A 171 -1.41 42.61 -17.83
C ASP A 171 -1.12 43.02 -16.38
N GLU A 172 -0.40 44.14 -16.20
CA GLU A 172 -0.03 44.65 -14.88
C GLU A 172 -1.25 45.01 -14.01
N GLU A 173 -2.37 45.42 -14.62
CA GLU A 173 -3.62 45.66 -13.89
C GLU A 173 -4.22 44.37 -13.31
N VAL A 174 -4.10 43.26 -14.04
CA VAL A 174 -4.56 41.94 -13.61
C VAL A 174 -3.65 41.41 -12.52
N LYS A 175 -2.32 41.51 -12.68
CA LYS A 175 -1.34 41.11 -11.66
C LYS A 175 -1.54 41.82 -10.32
N LYS A 176 -1.95 43.10 -10.32
CA LYS A 176 -2.27 43.85 -9.09
C LYS A 176 -3.47 43.28 -8.31
N LYS A 177 -4.40 42.59 -8.99
CA LYS A 177 -5.61 41.99 -8.38
C LYS A 177 -5.36 40.60 -7.79
N VAL A 178 -4.23 39.97 -8.11
CA VAL A 178 -3.87 38.63 -7.63
C VAL A 178 -2.57 38.65 -6.80
N LYS A 179 -2.29 37.54 -6.13
CA LYS A 179 -0.99 37.25 -5.50
C LYS A 179 -0.64 35.79 -5.71
N ILE A 180 0.66 35.51 -5.72
CA ILE A 180 1.19 34.15 -5.76
C ILE A 180 1.19 33.61 -4.32
N LEU A 181 0.55 32.46 -4.13
CA LEU A 181 0.55 31.70 -2.89
C LEU A 181 1.70 30.68 -2.84
N GLY A 182 2.11 30.16 -4.00
CA GLY A 182 3.24 29.25 -4.13
C GLY A 182 3.62 28.99 -5.60
N GLU A 183 4.81 28.42 -5.80
CA GLU A 183 5.36 27.99 -7.08
C GLU A 183 5.79 26.53 -6.97
N PHE A 184 5.58 25.73 -8.02
CA PHE A 184 6.05 24.35 -8.09
C PHE A 184 6.31 23.91 -9.53
N SER A 185 7.20 22.94 -9.73
CA SER A 185 7.43 22.37 -11.07
C SER A 185 6.27 21.45 -11.47
N THR A 186 5.73 21.62 -12.68
CA THR A 186 4.64 20.78 -13.20
C THR A 186 5.16 19.44 -13.70
N PHE A 187 6.33 19.44 -14.34
CA PHE A 187 6.93 18.26 -14.92
C PHE A 187 7.94 17.63 -13.96
N PRO A 188 7.83 16.32 -13.64
CA PRO A 188 8.89 15.58 -12.98
C PRO A 188 10.09 15.56 -13.93
N GLY A 189 11.19 16.22 -13.56
CA GLY A 189 12.37 16.31 -14.43
C GLY A 189 12.89 14.94 -14.84
N PHE A 190 13.71 14.90 -15.88
CA PHE A 190 14.43 13.69 -16.26
C PHE A 190 15.63 13.53 -15.35
N VAL A 191 15.83 12.33 -14.82
CA VAL A 191 16.98 12.02 -13.98
C VAL A 191 17.87 11.05 -14.73
N PHE A 192 19.15 11.41 -14.85
CA PHE A 192 20.15 10.49 -15.35
C PHE A 192 20.53 9.52 -14.24
N VAL A 193 20.39 8.23 -14.49
CA VAL A 193 20.67 7.16 -13.53
C VAL A 193 21.74 6.22 -14.07
N MET A 194 22.52 5.64 -13.16
CA MET A 194 23.48 4.60 -13.50
C MET A 194 23.54 3.52 -12.43
N ASN A 195 23.71 2.26 -12.82
CA ASN A 195 23.86 1.17 -11.87
C ASN A 195 25.15 1.35 -11.04
N SER A 196 25.05 1.21 -9.71
CA SER A 196 26.18 1.34 -8.78
C SER A 196 27.31 0.32 -9.03
N LYS A 197 27.03 -0.82 -9.68
CA LYS A 197 28.02 -1.85 -10.03
C LYS A 197 29.01 -1.41 -11.11
N VAL A 198 28.68 -0.38 -11.89
CA VAL A 198 29.59 0.16 -12.91
C VAL A 198 30.81 0.79 -12.23
N ASP A 199 30.58 1.66 -11.24
CA ASP A 199 31.61 2.30 -10.44
C ASP A 199 30.97 2.86 -9.15
N PRO A 200 31.35 2.37 -7.95
CA PRO A 200 30.77 2.80 -6.69
C PRO A 200 30.98 4.30 -6.38
N ASP A 201 32.02 4.93 -6.95
CA ASP A 201 32.37 6.33 -6.74
C ASP A 201 31.86 7.24 -7.86
N VAL A 202 31.05 6.71 -8.79
CA VAL A 202 30.61 7.46 -9.97
C VAL A 202 29.94 8.78 -9.63
N TYR A 203 29.09 8.84 -8.60
CA TYR A 203 28.44 10.08 -8.22
C TYR A 203 29.45 11.19 -7.94
N LYS A 204 30.50 10.88 -7.18
CA LYS A 204 31.56 11.83 -6.83
C LYS A 204 32.38 12.20 -8.07
N LYS A 205 32.73 11.23 -8.91
CA LYS A 205 33.49 11.48 -10.15
C LYS A 205 32.70 12.34 -11.15
N PHE A 206 31.39 12.10 -11.27
CA PHE A 206 30.49 12.80 -12.16
C PHE A 206 30.24 14.25 -11.71
N THR A 207 29.97 14.46 -10.42
CA THR A 207 29.64 15.78 -9.87
C THR A 207 30.87 16.66 -9.59
N SER A 208 32.06 16.08 -9.42
CA SER A 208 33.30 16.85 -9.18
C SER A 208 33.98 17.37 -10.45
N ASP A 209 33.60 16.88 -11.63
CA ASP A 209 34.16 17.34 -12.90
C ASP A 209 33.45 18.63 -13.36
N SER A 210 33.93 19.77 -12.87
CA SER A 210 33.33 21.08 -13.15
C SER A 210 33.30 21.45 -14.63
N GLN A 211 34.28 21.01 -15.41
CA GLN A 211 34.32 21.26 -16.85
C GLN A 211 33.21 20.48 -17.56
N PHE A 212 33.08 19.18 -17.26
CA PHE A 212 32.02 18.36 -17.80
C PHE A 212 30.62 18.89 -17.43
N ILE A 213 30.40 19.25 -16.17
CA ILE A 213 29.11 19.80 -15.71
C ILE A 213 28.78 21.12 -16.43
N GLU A 214 29.76 21.98 -16.66
CA GLU A 214 29.56 23.25 -17.38
C GLU A 214 29.23 23.04 -18.86
N GLU A 215 29.89 22.09 -19.52
CA GLU A 215 29.57 21.71 -20.91
C GLU A 215 28.17 21.08 -21.00
N LEU A 216 27.83 20.20 -20.05
CA LEU A 216 26.52 19.57 -19.95
C LEU A 216 25.41 20.62 -19.77
N ARG A 217 25.64 21.59 -18.88
CA ARG A 217 24.75 22.72 -18.62
C ARG A 217 24.52 23.58 -19.86
N LYS A 218 25.57 23.89 -20.63
CA LYS A 218 25.46 24.65 -21.90
C LYS A 218 24.60 23.91 -22.93
N ILE A 219 24.77 22.59 -23.05
CA ILE A 219 23.92 21.78 -23.95
C ILE A 219 22.47 21.83 -23.46
N CYS A 220 22.21 21.61 -22.17
CA CYS A 220 20.86 21.67 -21.59
C CYS A 220 20.18 23.03 -21.84
N TYR A 221 20.88 24.15 -21.59
CA TYR A 221 20.34 25.49 -21.82
C TYR A 221 19.94 25.74 -23.27
N SER A 222 20.66 25.17 -24.24
CA SER A 222 20.30 25.29 -25.65
C SER A 222 18.94 24.67 -25.99
N TYR A 223 18.43 23.80 -25.12
CA TYR A 223 17.12 23.14 -25.20
C TYR A 223 16.07 23.70 -24.26
N GLN A 224 16.33 24.83 -23.60
CA GLN A 224 15.45 25.32 -22.52
C GLN A 224 15.30 24.26 -21.42
N LEU A 225 16.39 23.57 -21.10
CA LEU A 225 16.47 22.64 -19.98
C LEU A 225 17.39 23.21 -18.91
N ASP A 226 16.99 23.07 -17.65
CA ASP A 226 17.79 23.44 -16.50
C ASP A 226 18.42 22.20 -15.88
N LEU A 227 19.68 22.33 -15.51
CA LEU A 227 20.45 21.29 -14.87
C LEU A 227 20.41 21.49 -13.36
N GLU A 228 19.79 20.54 -12.66
CA GLU A 228 19.52 20.57 -11.23
C GLU A 228 20.31 19.46 -10.53
N GLU A 229 20.74 19.73 -9.29
CA GLU A 229 21.23 18.66 -8.42
C GLU A 229 20.08 17.74 -8.03
N VAL A 230 20.37 16.45 -7.90
CA VAL A 230 19.40 15.49 -7.36
C VAL A 230 19.30 15.72 -5.85
N THR A 231 18.38 16.58 -5.43
CA THR A 231 18.08 16.77 -4.01
C THR A 231 17.33 15.55 -3.48
N ARG A 232 17.67 15.08 -2.27
CA ARG A 232 16.99 13.93 -1.63
C ARG A 232 15.61 14.29 -1.04
N THR A 233 15.23 15.56 -1.06
CA THR A 233 13.90 16.09 -0.72
C THR A 233 13.05 16.06 -1.99
N ASP A 234 11.87 15.45 -2.08
CA ASP A 234 10.88 15.00 -1.09
C ASP A 234 10.35 13.62 -1.51
N ARG A 235 11.23 12.60 -1.52
CA ARG A 235 10.86 11.22 -1.89
C ARG A 235 9.66 10.71 -1.09
N SER A 236 9.62 11.02 0.20
CA SER A 236 8.50 10.70 1.09
C SER A 236 7.21 11.40 0.72
N LEU A 237 7.25 12.63 0.15
CA LEU A 237 6.04 13.29 -0.32
C LEU A 237 5.57 12.70 -1.64
N ILE A 238 6.48 12.34 -2.56
CA ILE A 238 6.12 11.72 -3.84
C ILE A 238 5.51 10.34 -3.59
N ILE A 239 6.20 9.49 -2.82
CA ILE A 239 5.72 8.17 -2.43
C ILE A 239 4.41 8.31 -1.63
N GLY A 240 4.40 9.17 -0.61
CA GLY A 240 3.23 9.36 0.24
C GLY A 240 2.02 9.90 -0.52
N ALA A 241 2.21 10.77 -1.51
CA ALA A 241 1.14 11.22 -2.35
C ALA A 241 0.64 10.05 -3.23
N ILE A 242 1.50 9.29 -3.91
CA ILE A 242 1.07 8.14 -4.73
C ILE A 242 0.31 7.10 -3.87
N GLU A 243 0.85 6.77 -2.70
CA GLU A 243 0.27 5.79 -1.77
C GLU A 243 -1.01 6.28 -1.10
N ASP A 244 -1.20 7.59 -0.98
CA ASP A 244 -2.45 8.22 -0.51
C ASP A 244 -3.67 7.89 -1.39
N HIS A 245 -3.46 7.26 -2.56
CA HIS A 245 -4.49 6.76 -3.46
C HIS A 245 -4.73 5.24 -3.39
N ASN A 246 -4.26 4.56 -2.33
CA ASN A 246 -4.39 3.11 -2.13
C ASN A 246 -3.72 2.26 -3.24
N ILE A 247 -2.71 2.80 -3.92
CA ILE A 247 -1.85 2.09 -4.88
C ILE A 247 -0.42 2.19 -4.33
N THR A 248 0.32 1.09 -4.28
CA THR A 248 1.71 1.17 -3.83
C THR A 248 2.56 1.91 -4.86
N PHE A 249 3.60 2.62 -4.42
CA PHE A 249 4.51 3.31 -5.34
C PHE A 249 5.08 2.37 -6.41
N LYS A 250 5.36 1.11 -6.03
CA LYS A 250 5.82 0.08 -6.95
C LYS A 250 4.77 -0.28 -8.02
N GLU A 251 3.54 -0.56 -7.61
CA GLU A 251 2.45 -0.89 -8.55
C GLU A 251 2.17 0.26 -9.52
N PHE A 252 2.28 1.50 -9.04
CA PHE A 252 2.11 2.70 -9.87
C PHE A 252 3.15 2.77 -10.99
N ILE A 253 4.43 2.54 -10.70
CA ILE A 253 5.50 2.57 -11.71
C ILE A 253 5.34 1.41 -12.70
N GLU A 254 4.96 0.23 -12.22
CA GLU A 254 4.80 -0.95 -13.05
C GLU A 254 3.56 -0.89 -13.96
N ASN A 255 2.56 -0.04 -13.66
CA ASN A 255 1.31 0.09 -14.42
C ASN A 255 0.98 1.53 -14.89
N PHE A 256 1.99 2.40 -14.92
CA PHE A 256 1.91 3.86 -15.04
C PHE A 256 0.98 4.38 -16.17
N GLU A 257 1.03 3.77 -17.35
CA GLU A 257 0.28 4.23 -18.53
C GLU A 257 -1.24 4.03 -18.41
N ASN A 258 -1.68 2.99 -17.69
CA ASN A 258 -3.10 2.68 -17.54
C ASN A 258 -3.76 3.52 -16.43
N ASP A 259 -3.01 3.83 -15.36
CA ASP A 259 -3.57 4.49 -14.18
C ASP A 259 -3.76 6.01 -14.38
N ILE A 260 -2.84 6.71 -15.06
CA ILE A 260 -2.97 8.16 -15.33
C ILE A 260 -4.17 8.48 -16.20
N ILE A 261 -4.38 7.72 -17.28
CA ILE A 261 -5.52 7.93 -18.18
C ILE A 261 -6.83 7.67 -17.43
N SER A 262 -6.89 6.65 -16.56
CA SER A 262 -8.09 6.36 -15.76
C SER A 262 -8.40 7.43 -14.70
N PHE A 263 -7.37 8.10 -14.16
CA PHE A 263 -7.49 9.05 -13.07
C PHE A 263 -8.04 10.42 -13.53
N PHE A 264 -7.65 10.88 -14.73
CA PHE A 264 -8.00 12.22 -15.22
C PHE A 264 -9.15 12.23 -16.26
N SER A 265 -9.56 11.09 -16.82
CA SER A 265 -10.48 11.08 -17.98
C SER A 265 -11.97 10.90 -17.71
N SER A 266 -12.49 10.89 -16.47
CA SER A 266 -13.96 10.82 -16.29
C SER A 266 -14.52 11.28 -14.94
N GLU A 267 -15.76 11.82 -15.00
CA GLU A 267 -16.73 11.87 -13.89
C GLU A 267 -16.96 10.48 -13.24
N SER A 268 -16.45 9.38 -13.81
CA SER A 268 -16.54 8.00 -13.31
C SER A 268 -15.41 7.59 -12.36
N GLY A 269 -14.40 8.45 -12.13
CA GLY A 269 -13.29 8.14 -11.22
C GLY A 269 -13.72 7.90 -9.77
N TRP A 270 -14.76 8.59 -9.29
CA TRP A 270 -15.29 8.39 -7.95
C TRP A 270 -16.11 7.09 -7.82
N GLU A 271 -16.85 6.71 -8.86
CA GLU A 271 -17.63 5.46 -8.89
C GLU A 271 -16.71 4.25 -9.02
N LEU A 272 -15.70 4.31 -9.87
CA LEU A 272 -14.67 3.26 -10.00
C LEU A 272 -13.86 3.12 -8.73
N LYS A 273 -13.56 4.22 -8.03
CA LYS A 273 -12.95 4.20 -6.69
C LYS A 273 -13.87 3.51 -5.67
N GLN A 274 -15.16 3.86 -5.62
CA GLN A 274 -16.11 3.18 -4.74
C GLN A 274 -16.27 1.69 -5.08
N LEU A 275 -16.26 1.32 -6.36
CA LEU A 275 -16.33 -0.07 -6.79
C LEU A 275 -15.07 -0.84 -6.39
N ARG A 276 -13.89 -0.25 -6.60
CA ARG A 276 -12.60 -0.86 -6.23
C ARG A 276 -12.48 -1.05 -4.72
N ASP A 277 -12.89 -0.05 -3.93
CA ASP A 277 -12.95 -0.14 -2.47
C ASP A 277 -13.92 -1.24 -2.01
N ARG A 278 -15.08 -1.39 -2.68
CA ARG A 278 -16.03 -2.48 -2.40
C ARG A 278 -15.43 -3.85 -2.72
N VAL A 279 -14.78 -4.00 -3.88
CA VAL A 279 -14.15 -5.27 -4.29
C VAL A 279 -13.04 -5.65 -3.31
N ASN A 280 -12.18 -4.71 -2.93
CA ASN A 280 -11.09 -4.96 -1.95
C ASN A 280 -11.63 -5.34 -0.57
N ASN A 281 -12.71 -4.70 -0.11
CA ASN A 281 -13.37 -5.07 1.14
C ASN A 281 -14.01 -6.46 1.07
N LEU A 282 -14.60 -6.83 -0.06
CA LEU A 282 -15.15 -8.18 -0.28
C LEU A 282 -14.07 -9.26 -0.32
N THR A 283 -12.93 -8.98 -0.95
CA THR A 283 -11.78 -9.90 -0.99
C THR A 283 -11.26 -10.16 0.43
N ARG A 284 -11.04 -9.10 1.22
CA ARG A 284 -10.63 -9.22 2.64
C ARG A 284 -11.65 -9.97 3.49
N PHE A 285 -12.95 -9.79 3.22
CA PHE A 285 -14.00 -10.51 3.93
C PHE A 285 -14.00 -12.01 3.57
N ASN A 286 -13.81 -12.34 2.29
CA ASN A 286 -13.69 -13.72 1.83
C ASN A 286 -12.44 -14.41 2.41
N GLU A 287 -11.30 -13.73 2.46
CA GLU A 287 -10.08 -14.25 3.11
C GLU A 287 -10.33 -14.58 4.59
N LYS A 288 -10.96 -13.66 5.33
CA LYS A 288 -11.36 -13.90 6.73
C LYS A 288 -12.33 -15.07 6.89
N LEU A 289 -13.29 -15.22 5.98
CA LEU A 289 -14.22 -16.35 6.00
C LEU A 289 -13.51 -17.69 5.77
N VAL A 290 -12.56 -17.72 4.83
CA VAL A 290 -11.75 -18.93 4.56
C VAL A 290 -10.90 -19.28 5.78
N GLU A 291 -10.32 -18.30 6.44
CA GLU A 291 -9.51 -18.49 7.65
C GLU A 291 -10.36 -18.97 8.83
N LEU A 292 -11.52 -18.35 9.07
CA LEU A 292 -12.50 -18.81 10.07
C LEU A 292 -12.96 -20.24 9.81
N TYR A 293 -13.25 -20.58 8.55
CA TYR A 293 -13.68 -21.92 8.18
C TYR A 293 -12.59 -22.97 8.42
N LYS A 294 -11.32 -22.64 8.11
CA LYS A 294 -10.17 -23.50 8.42
C LYS A 294 -10.00 -23.69 9.92
N SER A 295 -10.03 -22.60 10.69
CA SER A 295 -9.89 -22.64 12.16
C SER A 295 -11.01 -23.46 12.84
N LEU A 296 -12.26 -23.30 12.38
CA LEU A 296 -13.39 -24.11 12.85
C LEU A 296 -13.22 -25.58 12.52
N LYS A 297 -12.77 -25.89 11.29
CA LYS A 297 -12.52 -27.27 10.87
C LYS A 297 -11.41 -27.91 11.71
N GLU A 298 -10.30 -27.22 11.91
CA GLU A 298 -9.18 -27.70 12.74
C GLU A 298 -9.58 -27.90 14.21
N SER A 299 -10.38 -27.00 14.78
CA SER A 299 -10.89 -27.13 16.15
C SER A 299 -11.82 -28.33 16.29
N ARG A 300 -12.69 -28.57 15.31
CA ARG A 300 -13.59 -29.73 15.27
C ARG A 300 -12.83 -31.04 15.11
N ASP A 301 -11.81 -31.07 14.25
CA ASP A 301 -11.03 -32.26 14.00
C ASP A 301 -10.20 -32.64 15.24
N LYS A 302 -9.60 -31.65 15.95
CA LYS A 302 -8.93 -31.87 17.26
C LYS A 302 -9.86 -32.42 18.34
N LEU A 303 -11.09 -31.91 18.45
CA LEU A 303 -12.09 -32.44 19.40
C LEU A 303 -12.50 -33.87 19.05
N THR A 304 -12.55 -34.20 17.76
CA THR A 304 -12.87 -35.55 17.30
C THR A 304 -11.74 -36.51 17.67
N ASP A 305 -10.49 -36.12 17.45
CA ASP A 305 -9.31 -36.92 17.79
C ASP A 305 -9.24 -37.23 19.30
N LEU A 306 -9.53 -36.25 20.18
CA LEU A 306 -9.58 -36.46 21.63
C LEU A 306 -10.65 -37.50 22.05
N LEU A 307 -11.78 -37.55 21.35
CA LEU A 307 -12.86 -38.52 21.64
C LEU A 307 -12.57 -39.92 21.09
N GLU A 308 -11.62 -40.04 20.16
CA GLU A 308 -11.21 -41.30 19.53
C GLU A 308 -10.02 -41.97 20.21
N ILE A 309 -9.42 -41.35 21.24
CA ILE A 309 -8.32 -41.92 22.01
C ILE A 309 -8.74 -43.31 22.58
N PRO A 310 -8.01 -44.39 22.23
CA PRO A 310 -8.47 -45.76 22.46
C PRO A 310 -8.36 -46.26 23.92
N PHE A 311 -7.76 -45.49 24.84
CA PHE A 311 -7.41 -45.98 26.19
C PHE A 311 -8.00 -45.18 27.37
N GLU A 312 -8.70 -44.07 27.13
CA GLU A 312 -9.22 -43.21 28.21
C GLU A 312 -10.75 -43.19 28.24
N ASN A 313 -11.33 -43.31 29.45
CA ASN A 313 -12.77 -43.13 29.62
C ASN A 313 -13.06 -41.63 29.81
N ILE A 314 -13.34 -40.92 28.73
CA ILE A 314 -13.57 -39.48 28.74
C ILE A 314 -15.07 -39.21 28.66
N ILE A 315 -15.55 -38.31 29.52
CA ILE A 315 -16.90 -37.75 29.47
C ILE A 315 -16.81 -36.22 29.49
N ILE A 316 -17.53 -35.56 28.59
CA ILE A 316 -17.60 -34.11 28.48
C ILE A 316 -19.03 -33.69 28.78
N PHE A 317 -19.20 -32.72 29.68
CA PHE A 317 -20.51 -32.23 30.08
C PHE A 317 -20.48 -30.73 30.40
N SER A 318 -21.65 -30.07 30.30
CA SER A 318 -21.82 -28.67 30.71
C SER A 318 -22.01 -28.53 32.22
N LYS A 319 -21.89 -27.31 32.75
CA LYS A 319 -22.18 -26.99 34.16
C LYS A 319 -23.53 -27.52 34.67
N ASP A 320 -24.55 -27.49 33.82
CA ASP A 320 -25.90 -27.98 34.14
C ASP A 320 -26.00 -29.52 34.13
N GLY A 321 -24.87 -30.21 33.92
CA GLY A 321 -24.77 -31.66 33.91
C GLY A 321 -25.18 -32.32 32.60
N LYS A 322 -25.39 -31.55 31.52
CA LYS A 322 -25.74 -32.11 30.20
C LYS A 322 -24.51 -32.70 29.53
N ILE A 323 -24.55 -34.00 29.22
CA ILE A 323 -23.45 -34.69 28.55
C ILE A 323 -23.39 -34.27 27.08
N THR A 324 -22.24 -33.75 26.64
CA THR A 324 -21.98 -33.25 25.27
C THR A 324 -21.07 -34.17 24.48
N GLY A 325 -20.24 -34.98 25.15
CA GLY A 325 -19.32 -35.91 24.49
C GLY A 325 -18.93 -37.08 25.39
N VAL A 326 -18.66 -38.23 24.79
CA VAL A 326 -18.21 -39.44 25.49
C VAL A 326 -17.26 -40.21 24.58
N SER A 327 -16.12 -40.68 25.11
CA SER A 327 -15.18 -41.51 24.34
C SER A 327 -15.77 -42.89 24.02
N ARG A 328 -15.33 -43.51 22.93
CA ARG A 328 -15.79 -44.88 22.58
C ARG A 328 -15.41 -45.91 23.65
N TYR A 329 -14.27 -45.71 24.31
CA TYR A 329 -13.79 -46.61 25.37
C TYR A 329 -14.68 -46.55 26.62
N PHE A 330 -15.15 -45.36 27.01
CA PHE A 330 -16.14 -45.19 28.08
C PHE A 330 -17.43 -45.98 27.79
N LEU A 331 -17.94 -45.88 26.57
CA LEU A 331 -19.17 -46.58 26.16
C LEU A 331 -19.03 -48.11 26.28
N LYS A 332 -17.89 -48.66 25.85
CA LYS A 332 -17.57 -50.09 25.97
C LYS A 332 -17.45 -50.52 27.43
N ASN A 333 -16.69 -49.78 28.24
CA ASN A 333 -16.34 -50.16 29.60
C ASN A 333 -17.49 -50.08 30.61
N PHE A 334 -18.48 -49.23 30.35
CA PHE A 334 -19.65 -49.02 31.22
C PHE A 334 -20.98 -49.44 30.54
N LYS A 335 -20.88 -50.10 29.37
CA LYS A 335 -21.97 -50.74 28.61
C LYS A 335 -23.13 -49.81 28.23
N TYR A 336 -22.85 -48.53 28.02
CA TYR A 336 -23.84 -47.55 27.56
C TYR A 336 -23.78 -47.34 26.06
N SER A 337 -24.93 -47.07 25.42
CA SER A 337 -24.93 -46.52 24.07
C SER A 337 -24.77 -44.99 24.10
N ARG A 338 -24.15 -44.42 23.05
CA ARG A 338 -23.97 -42.96 22.93
C ARG A 338 -25.31 -42.21 23.00
N ARG A 339 -26.35 -42.73 22.35
CA ARG A 339 -27.69 -42.11 22.33
C ARG A 339 -28.36 -42.09 23.70
N GLU A 340 -28.10 -43.08 24.55
CA GLU A 340 -28.65 -43.13 25.91
C GLU A 340 -27.96 -42.12 26.83
N LEU A 341 -26.62 -42.01 26.79
CA LEU A 341 -25.89 -41.07 27.64
C LEU A 341 -26.09 -39.61 27.25
N MET A 342 -26.18 -39.29 25.96
CA MET A 342 -26.43 -37.92 25.50
C MET A 342 -27.81 -37.38 25.91
N LYS A 343 -28.75 -38.25 26.31
CA LYS A 343 -30.07 -37.89 26.85
C LYS A 343 -30.13 -37.85 28.37
N LYS A 344 -29.09 -38.33 29.05
CA LYS A 344 -29.02 -38.37 30.52
C LYS A 344 -28.24 -37.17 31.05
N ASN A 345 -28.58 -36.78 32.27
CA ASN A 345 -27.78 -35.84 33.04
C ASN A 345 -26.69 -36.61 33.79
N ILE A 346 -25.49 -36.04 33.87
CA ILE A 346 -24.34 -36.61 34.59
C ILE A 346 -24.68 -36.92 36.06
N PHE A 347 -25.55 -36.14 36.70
CA PHE A 347 -26.02 -36.34 38.07
C PHE A 347 -26.80 -37.65 38.28
N GLY A 348 -27.35 -38.23 37.20
CA GLY A 348 -28.03 -39.53 37.24
C GLY A 348 -27.10 -40.72 36.92
N VAL A 349 -25.87 -40.44 36.50
CA VAL A 349 -24.87 -41.45 36.10
C VAL A 349 -23.75 -41.55 37.14
N LEU A 350 -23.38 -40.43 37.76
CA LEU A 350 -22.40 -40.35 38.83
C LEU A 350 -23.08 -40.08 40.17
N ILE A 351 -22.77 -40.91 41.16
CA ILE A 351 -23.22 -40.75 42.54
C ILE A 351 -21.98 -40.49 43.38
N SER A 352 -21.94 -39.39 44.15
CA SER A 352 -20.83 -39.12 45.06
C SER A 352 -20.80 -40.16 46.18
N ASP A 353 -19.61 -40.50 46.65
CA ASP A 353 -19.39 -41.47 47.73
C ASP A 353 -19.53 -40.86 49.15
N GLY A 354 -20.05 -39.62 49.26
CA GLY A 354 -20.15 -38.86 50.51
C GLY A 354 -21.40 -37.98 50.65
N SER A 355 -21.44 -37.16 51.72
CA SER A 355 -22.60 -36.30 52.09
C SER A 355 -22.86 -35.09 51.17
N LEU A 356 -21.98 -34.85 50.19
CA LEU A 356 -22.07 -33.74 49.25
C LEU A 356 -22.73 -34.20 47.95
N LYS A 357 -23.77 -33.49 47.50
CA LYS A 357 -24.41 -33.72 46.20
C LYS A 357 -23.42 -33.41 45.06
N MET A 358 -23.45 -34.20 43.98
CA MET A 358 -22.61 -34.00 42.78
C MET A 358 -22.72 -32.60 42.17
N GLU A 359 -23.87 -31.92 42.32
CA GLU A 359 -24.07 -30.52 41.92
C GLU A 359 -23.09 -29.56 42.61
N LYS A 360 -22.82 -29.76 43.91
CA LYS A 360 -21.85 -28.94 44.65
C LYS A 360 -20.42 -29.20 44.17
N ILE A 361 -20.08 -30.47 43.94
CA ILE A 361 -18.77 -30.86 43.42
C ILE A 361 -18.52 -30.23 42.04
N ILE A 362 -19.51 -30.23 41.14
CA ILE A 362 -19.38 -29.61 39.82
C ILE A 362 -19.21 -28.09 39.90
N ASN A 363 -19.91 -27.42 40.83
CA ASN A 363 -19.69 -25.99 41.08
C ASN A 363 -18.28 -25.72 41.61
N GLU A 364 -17.77 -26.53 42.53
CA GLU A 364 -16.41 -26.40 43.06
C GLU A 364 -15.34 -26.68 41.99
N VAL A 365 -15.60 -27.58 41.04
CA VAL A 365 -14.76 -27.81 39.85
C VAL A 365 -14.74 -26.56 38.94
N ASP A 366 -15.89 -25.92 38.70
CA ASP A 366 -15.99 -24.68 37.90
C ASP A 366 -15.20 -23.51 38.53
N TYR A 367 -15.15 -23.43 39.87
CA TYR A 367 -14.31 -22.47 40.60
C TYR A 367 -12.84 -22.89 40.73
N GLY A 368 -12.45 -24.05 40.19
CA GLY A 368 -11.08 -24.58 40.27
C GLY A 368 -10.67 -25.08 41.66
N LEU A 369 -11.64 -25.31 42.55
CA LEU A 369 -11.39 -25.77 43.93
C LEU A 369 -11.22 -27.30 44.01
N VAL A 370 -11.80 -28.03 43.06
CA VAL A 370 -11.75 -29.50 43.00
C VAL A 370 -11.23 -29.93 41.62
N HIS A 371 -10.16 -30.73 41.61
CA HIS A 371 -9.54 -31.25 40.39
C HIS A 371 -9.77 -32.76 40.22
N SER A 372 -10.17 -33.45 41.28
CA SER A 372 -10.58 -34.85 41.21
C SER A 372 -11.51 -35.22 42.35
N CYS A 373 -12.42 -36.17 42.13
CA CYS A 373 -13.22 -36.77 43.19
C CYS A 373 -13.34 -38.28 43.01
N LYS A 374 -13.71 -38.97 44.09
CA LYS A 374 -14.17 -40.35 44.04
C LYS A 374 -15.69 -40.36 43.91
N ALA A 375 -16.20 -41.29 43.12
CA ALA A 375 -17.63 -41.43 42.88
C ALA A 375 -17.96 -42.90 42.56
N GLN A 376 -19.24 -43.22 42.63
CA GLN A 376 -19.80 -44.45 42.09
C GLN A 376 -20.47 -44.14 40.75
N LEU A 377 -20.01 -44.81 39.69
CA LEU A 377 -20.61 -44.73 38.37
C LEU A 377 -21.65 -45.84 38.23
N LYS A 378 -22.89 -45.45 37.93
CA LYS A 378 -23.98 -46.37 37.65
C LYS A 378 -23.88 -46.89 36.23
N CYS A 379 -23.59 -48.17 36.04
CA CYS A 379 -23.58 -48.84 34.74
C CYS A 379 -25.01 -49.07 34.22
N ARG A 380 -25.13 -49.40 32.92
CA ARG A 380 -26.45 -49.70 32.31
C ARG A 380 -27.18 -50.86 32.98
N ASP A 381 -26.45 -51.86 33.48
CA ASP A 381 -26.96 -53.02 34.21
C ASP A 381 -27.32 -52.71 35.67
N ASN A 382 -27.43 -51.43 36.04
CA ASN A 382 -27.66 -50.94 37.41
C ASN A 382 -26.58 -51.33 38.43
N THR A 383 -25.44 -51.85 37.99
CA THR A 383 -24.28 -52.05 38.87
C THR A 383 -23.58 -50.72 39.15
N PHE A 384 -22.96 -50.62 40.32
CA PHE A 384 -22.17 -49.44 40.71
C PHE A 384 -20.69 -49.79 40.69
N VAL A 385 -19.91 -49.01 39.94
CA VAL A 385 -18.46 -49.17 39.85
C VAL A 385 -17.79 -48.01 40.57
N PRO A 386 -16.92 -48.25 41.55
CA PRO A 386 -16.14 -47.18 42.15
C PRO A 386 -15.15 -46.62 41.13
N VAL A 387 -15.17 -45.30 40.96
CA VAL A 387 -14.33 -44.60 40.00
C VAL A 387 -13.69 -43.37 40.65
N LYS A 388 -12.48 -43.04 40.19
CA LYS A 388 -11.86 -41.74 40.41
C LYS A 388 -12.03 -40.92 39.13
N ILE A 389 -12.53 -39.70 39.27
CA ILE A 389 -12.75 -38.78 38.15
C ILE A 389 -11.82 -37.60 38.32
N ASN A 390 -10.99 -37.35 37.31
CA ASN A 390 -10.19 -36.14 37.24
C ASN A 390 -10.91 -35.15 36.31
N PHE A 391 -11.05 -33.90 36.74
CA PHE A 391 -11.75 -32.87 36.00
C PHE A 391 -10.78 -31.85 35.42
N ASN A 392 -11.01 -31.46 34.17
CA ASN A 392 -10.42 -30.30 33.54
C ASN A 392 -11.54 -29.42 32.98
N VAL A 393 -11.46 -28.11 33.23
CA VAL A 393 -12.41 -27.14 32.69
C VAL A 393 -11.78 -26.52 31.44
N ILE A 394 -12.53 -26.52 30.34
CA ILE A 394 -12.15 -25.84 29.11
C ILE A 394 -13.22 -24.81 28.75
N GLU A 395 -12.81 -23.70 28.16
CA GLU A 395 -13.70 -22.64 27.72
C GLU A 395 -13.72 -22.64 26.18
N MET A 396 -14.90 -22.83 25.61
CA MET A 396 -15.12 -22.84 24.17
C MET A 396 -16.38 -22.02 23.83
N ASP A 397 -16.28 -21.04 22.94
CA ASP A 397 -17.38 -20.19 22.47
C ASP A 397 -18.25 -19.62 23.62
N GLU A 398 -17.61 -19.01 24.63
CA GLU A 398 -18.25 -18.46 25.85
C GLU A 398 -18.99 -19.50 26.71
N LYS A 399 -18.78 -20.80 26.46
CA LYS A 399 -19.34 -21.90 27.25
C LYS A 399 -18.23 -22.68 27.93
N LYS A 400 -18.32 -22.77 29.26
CA LYS A 400 -17.47 -23.65 30.05
C LYS A 400 -17.95 -25.10 29.92
N LEU A 401 -17.06 -25.96 29.45
CA LEU A 401 -17.26 -27.41 29.39
C LEU A 401 -16.30 -28.08 30.37
N ILE A 402 -16.79 -29.13 31.02
CA ILE A 402 -16.02 -29.91 31.98
C ILE A 402 -15.71 -31.26 31.32
N ILE A 403 -14.41 -31.56 31.23
CA ILE A 403 -13.87 -32.84 30.78
C ILE A 403 -13.56 -33.67 32.02
N GLY A 404 -14.27 -34.78 32.19
CA GLY A 404 -14.01 -35.80 33.20
C GLY A 404 -13.26 -36.99 32.61
N ILE A 405 -12.07 -37.29 33.12
CA ILE A 405 -11.33 -38.53 32.83
C ILE A 405 -11.64 -39.52 33.95
N VAL A 406 -12.25 -40.64 33.60
CA VAL A 406 -12.79 -41.64 34.55
C VAL A 406 -11.88 -42.87 34.64
N ASN A 407 -11.33 -43.10 35.81
CA ASN A 407 -10.49 -44.26 36.10
C ASN A 407 -11.23 -45.19 37.06
N LYS A 408 -11.33 -46.47 36.70
CA LYS A 408 -11.84 -47.50 37.63
C LYS A 408 -10.85 -47.66 38.78
N MET A 409 -11.37 -47.72 40.01
CA MET A 409 -10.57 -47.93 41.22
C MET A 409 -10.40 -49.40 41.55
#